data_AF-A0A6N7GGM1-F1
#
_entry.id   AF-A0A6N7GGM1-F1
#
_cell.length_a   1.000
_cell.length_b   1.000
_cell.length_c   1.000
_cell.angle_alpha   90.00
_cell.angle_beta   90.00
_cell.angle_gamma   90.00
#
_symmetry.space_group_name_H-M   'P 1'
#
loop_
_entity.id
_entity.type
_entity.pdbx_description
1 polymer ?
#
loop_
_entity_poly.entity_id
_entity_poly.type
_entity_poly.pdbx_seq_one_letter_code
_entity_poly.pdbx_strand_id
1 'polypeptide(L)' 'MSRTMIDLDDEAVAAAQRVLRTRTKRETVNAALRRVAAELAAAEEFEWWATDPLPDLRDPAVMAEAWR' A
#
# COMPACT_ATOMS: atom_id res chain seq x y z
N MET A 1 -7.40 -4.52 -18.02
CA MET A 1 -6.88 -5.74 -17.34
C MET A 1 -6.65 -6.81 -18.39
N SER A 2 -5.52 -7.51 -18.33
CA SER A 2 -5.25 -8.71 -19.13
C SER A 2 -5.80 -9.96 -18.42
N ARG A 3 -6.07 -11.02 -19.18
CA ARG A 3 -6.53 -12.30 -18.64
C ARG A 3 -5.32 -13.23 -18.51
N THR A 4 -5.06 -13.69 -17.29
CA THR A 4 -3.97 -14.62 -16.97
C THR A 4 -4.59 -15.91 -16.43
N MET A 5 -4.12 -17.06 -16.93
CA MET A 5 -4.49 -18.37 -16.40
C MET A 5 -3.43 -18.78 -15.39
N ILE A 6 -3.84 -18.97 -14.15
CA ILE A 6 -2.99 -19.41 -13.04
C ILE A 6 -3.77 -20.42 -12.20
N ASP A 7 -3.07 -21.38 -11.63
CA ASP A 7 -3.62 -22.24 -10.60
C ASP A 7 -3.61 -21.50 -9.26
N LEU A 8 -4.67 -21.66 -8.49
CA LEU A 8 -4.84 -21.02 -7.19
C LEU A 8 -5.21 -22.08 -6.16
N ASP A 9 -4.63 -21.95 -4.97
CA ASP A 9 -5.06 -22.70 -3.80
C ASP A 9 -6.43 -22.17 -3.32
N ASP A 10 -7.45 -23.02 -3.41
CA ASP A 10 -8.82 -22.66 -3.06
C ASP A 10 -9.01 -22.41 -1.57
N GLU A 11 -8.22 -23.05 -0.69
CA GLU A 11 -8.27 -22.80 0.75
C GLU A 11 -7.68 -21.42 1.07
N ALA A 12 -6.54 -21.09 0.45
CA ALA A 12 -5.92 -19.77 0.58
C ALA A 12 -6.84 -18.66 0.05
N VAL A 13 -7.49 -18.88 -1.10
CA VAL A 13 -8.46 -17.92 -1.66
C VAL A 13 -9.66 -17.77 -0.74
N ALA A 14 -10.19 -18.85 -0.16
CA ALA A 14 -11.30 -18.78 0.79
C ALA A 14 -10.92 -18.02 2.07
N ALA A 15 -9.70 -18.21 2.57
CA ALA A 15 -9.17 -17.45 3.71
C ALA A 15 -9.06 -15.95 3.38
N ALA A 16 -8.47 -15.62 2.22
CA ALA A 16 -8.35 -14.24 1.77
C ALA A 16 -9.73 -13.60 1.54
N GLN A 17 -10.72 -14.32 1.03
CA GLN A 17 -12.10 -13.83 0.88
C GLN A 17 -12.74 -13.44 2.21
N ARG A 18 -12.51 -14.21 3.28
CA ARG A 18 -13.04 -13.87 4.61
C ARG A 18 -12.39 -12.61 5.16
N VAL A 19 -11.07 -12.47 5.01
CA VAL A 19 -10.31 -11.30 5.49
C VAL A 19 -10.65 -10.04 4.69
N LEU A 20 -10.64 -10.15 3.36
CA LEU A 20 -10.84 -9.02 2.44
C LEU A 20 -12.33 -8.74 2.17
N ARG A 21 -13.23 -9.60 2.67
CA ARG A 21 -14.70 -9.52 2.49
C ARG A 21 -15.13 -9.48 1.02
N THR A 22 -14.43 -10.22 0.17
CA THR A 22 -14.66 -10.28 -1.28
C THR A 22 -15.50 -11.50 -1.67
N ARG A 23 -16.26 -11.40 -2.75
CA ARG A 23 -17.22 -12.44 -3.17
C ARG A 23 -16.70 -13.34 -4.29
N THR A 24 -15.79 -12.85 -5.12
CA THR A 24 -15.27 -13.61 -6.27
C THR A 24 -13.76 -13.79 -6.21
N LYS A 25 -13.23 -14.93 -6.71
CA LYS A 25 -11.78 -15.18 -6.76
C LYS A 25 -11.01 -14.02 -7.42
N ARG A 26 -11.54 -13.49 -8.54
CA ARG A 26 -10.98 -12.32 -9.25
C ARG A 26 -10.92 -11.07 -8.37
N GLU A 27 -11.98 -10.79 -7.62
CA GLU A 27 -12.02 -9.65 -6.71
C GLU A 27 -10.99 -9.81 -5.60
N THR A 28 -10.91 -11.00 -5.01
CA THR A 28 -9.95 -11.36 -3.95
C THR A 28 -8.51 -11.17 -4.41
N VAL A 29 -8.14 -11.74 -5.56
CA VAL A 29 -6.78 -11.64 -6.10
C VAL A 29 -6.41 -10.18 -6.35
N ASN A 30 -7.29 -9.43 -7.01
CA ASN A 30 -7.02 -8.02 -7.28
C ASN A 30 -6.94 -7.17 -6.00
N ALA A 31 -7.79 -7.46 -5.00
CA ALA A 31 -7.76 -6.76 -3.72
C ALA A 31 -6.49 -7.10 -2.93
N ALA A 32 -6.10 -8.37 -2.89
CA ALA A 32 -4.88 -8.83 -2.23
C ALA A 32 -3.62 -8.20 -2.85
N LEU A 33 -3.52 -8.17 -4.18
CA LEU A 33 -2.38 -7.54 -4.86
C LEU A 33 -2.28 -6.04 -4.55
N ARG A 34 -3.40 -5.32 -4.54
CA ARG A 34 -3.41 -3.90 -4.15
C ARG A 34 -3.04 -3.69 -2.69
N ARG A 35 -3.53 -4.57 -1.80
CA ARG A 35 -3.23 -4.52 -0.36
C ARG A 35 -1.73 -4.65 -0.12
N VAL A 36 -1.09 -5.67 -0.69
CA VAL A 36 0.35 -5.91 -0.53
C VAL A 36 1.18 -4.77 -1.11
N ALA A 37 0.82 -4.29 -2.31
CA ALA A 37 1.52 -3.15 -2.91
C ALA A 37 1.43 -1.89 -2.03
N ALA A 38 0.26 -1.61 -1.46
CA ALA A 38 0.06 -0.47 -0.56
C ALA A 38 0.81 -0.64 0.76
N GLU A 39 0.86 -1.85 1.33
CA GLU A 39 1.61 -2.13 2.55
C GLU A 39 3.12 -1.92 2.36
N LEU A 40 3.68 -2.39 1.25
CA LEU A 40 5.10 -2.20 0.93
C LEU A 40 5.43 -0.73 0.66
N ALA A 41 4.60 -0.04 -0.11
CA ALA A 41 4.78 1.40 -0.36
C ALA A 41 4.72 2.22 0.94
N ALA A 42 3.78 1.89 1.84
CA ALA A 42 3.68 2.55 3.14
C ALA A 42 4.90 2.29 4.04
N ALA A 43 5.47 1.08 3.98
CA ALA A 43 6.70 0.76 4.71
C ALA A 43 7.90 1.55 4.17
N GLU A 44 8.07 1.61 2.85
CA GLU A 44 9.12 2.42 2.21
C GLU A 44 9.00 3.90 2.53
N GLU A 45 7.77 4.44 2.48
CA GLU A 45 7.50 5.84 2.83
C GLU A 45 7.81 6.11 4.30
N PHE A 46 7.41 5.21 5.21
CA PHE A 46 7.73 5.33 6.62
C PHE A 46 9.24 5.34 6.89
N GLU A 47 9.99 4.42 6.27
CA GLU A 47 11.45 4.39 6.39
C GLU A 47 12.08 5.68 5.84
N TRP A 48 11.59 6.19 4.72
CA TRP A 48 12.05 7.47 4.19
C TRP A 48 11.81 8.61 5.19
N TRP A 49 10.61 8.72 5.77
CA TRP A 49 10.31 9.73 6.79
C TRP A 49 11.15 9.58 8.06
N ALA A 50 11.50 8.35 8.45
CA ALA A 50 12.36 8.08 9.60
C ALA A 50 13.79 8.63 9.42
N THR A 51 14.24 8.86 8.18
CA THR A 51 15.56 9.46 7.89
C THR A 51 15.64 10.99 8.07
N ASP A 52 14.55 11.65 8.50
CA ASP A 52 14.42 13.12 8.51
C ASP A 52 14.81 13.76 7.16
N PRO A 53 14.13 13.40 6.05
CA PRO A 53 14.59 13.73 4.71
C PRO A 53 14.37 15.20 4.33
N LEU A 54 13.56 15.92 5.11
CA LEU A 54 13.20 17.32 4.90
C LEU A 54 13.49 18.13 6.19
N PRO A 55 14.77 18.23 6.58
CA PRO A 55 15.15 18.87 7.84
C PRO A 55 14.83 20.38 7.85
N ASP A 56 14.76 21.00 6.68
CA ASP A 56 14.36 22.39 6.45
C ASP A 56 12.90 22.65 6.82
N LEU A 57 12.01 21.67 6.69
CA LEU A 57 10.63 21.77 7.19
C LEU A 57 10.55 21.95 8.71
N ARG A 58 11.61 21.62 9.45
CA ARG A 58 11.69 21.84 10.90
C ARG A 58 12.18 23.24 11.26
N ASP A 59 12.70 24.00 10.30
CA ASP A 59 13.17 25.37 10.52
C ASP A 59 11.98 26.35 10.48
N PRO A 60 11.66 27.02 11.62
CA PRO A 60 10.56 27.98 11.68
C PRO A 60 10.74 29.18 10.75
N ALA A 61 11.97 29.60 10.47
CA ALA A 61 12.25 30.73 9.58
C ALA A 61 11.96 30.37 8.12
N VAL A 62 12.37 29.17 7.68
CA VAL A 62 12.08 28.65 6.34
C VAL A 62 10.58 28.51 6.13
N MET A 63 9.84 27.97 7.10
CA MET A 63 8.39 27.87 7.02
C MET A 63 7.71 29.25 6.99
N ALA A 64 8.15 30.20 7.82
CA ALA A 64 7.59 31.56 7.81
C ALA A 64 7.84 32.30 6.48
N GLU A 65 8.88 31.96 5.75
CA GLU A 65 9.12 32.46 4.40
C GLU A 65 8.24 31.77 3.35
N ALA A 66 8.05 30.46 3.44
CA ALA A 66 7.23 29.71 2.48
C ALA A 66 5.73 30.05 2.50
N TRP A 67 5.20 30.52 3.64
CA TRP A 67 3.78 30.86 3.82
C TRP A 67 3.45 32.36 3.62
N ARG A 68 4.41 33.18 3.18
CA ARG A 68 4.17 34.57 2.79
C ARG A 68 3.60 34.69 1.39
#